data_AF-A0A428W3P7-F1
#
_entry.id   AF-A0A428W3P7-F1
#
_cell.length_a   1.000
_cell.length_b   1.000
_cell.length_c   1.000
_cell.angle_alpha   90.00
_cell.angle_beta   90.00
_cell.angle_gamma   90.00
#
_symmetry.space_group_name_H-M   'P 1'
#
loop_
_entity.id
_entity.type
_entity.pdbx_description
1 polymer ?
#
loop_
_entity_poly.entity_id
_entity_poly.type
_entity_poly.pdbx_seq_one_letter_code
_entity_poly.pdbx_strand_id
1 'polypeptide(L)'
;MMTEKSYEFCKIYVRADSVDAVVGVLSAGLGVDFDARTATVERTLLEVLRNDDRLPLDQSGDDFVRWPTLVEAESSDRADHARIVWLIGRLLEILWGNDYAAVASCDFEDELPRDGGIGRAR
;
A
#
# COMPACT_ATOMS: atom_id res chain seq x y z
N MET A 1 14.52 -13.78 -21.25
CA MET A 1 14.99 -12.67 -20.41
C MET A 1 13.96 -12.54 -19.32
N MET A 2 14.24 -13.07 -18.12
CA MET A 2 13.34 -12.91 -16.97
C MET A 2 13.55 -11.48 -16.51
N THR A 3 12.53 -10.63 -16.60
CA THR A 3 12.52 -9.34 -15.91
C THR A 3 12.69 -9.65 -14.43
N GLU A 4 13.81 -9.24 -13.84
CA GLU A 4 13.95 -9.25 -12.38
C GLU A 4 12.85 -8.32 -11.84
N LYS A 5 11.94 -8.88 -11.04
CA LYS A 5 10.91 -8.12 -10.31
C LYS A 5 11.64 -7.13 -9.40
N SER A 6 11.26 -5.85 -9.45
CA SER A 6 11.80 -4.83 -8.56
C SER A 6 10.95 -4.78 -7.29
N TYR A 7 11.50 -5.20 -6.16
CA TYR A 7 10.82 -5.15 -4.86
C TYR A 7 11.15 -3.83 -4.13
N GLU A 8 11.34 -2.75 -4.89
CA GLU A 8 11.74 -1.47 -4.32
C GLU A 8 10.55 -0.60 -3.95
N PHE A 9 9.40 -0.83 -4.60
CA PHE A 9 8.27 0.07 -4.50
C PHE A 9 6.92 -0.66 -4.53
N CYS A 10 5.97 -0.19 -3.73
CA CYS A 10 4.58 -0.63 -3.76
C CYS A 10 3.63 0.53 -3.49
N LYS A 11 2.54 0.61 -4.26
CA LYS A 11 1.40 1.45 -3.95
C LYS A 11 0.28 0.61 -3.37
N ILE A 12 -0.31 1.05 -2.27
CA ILE A 12 -1.54 0.48 -1.72
C ILE A 12 -2.64 1.53 -1.83
N TYR A 13 -3.62 1.28 -2.68
CA TYR A 13 -4.80 2.12 -2.81
C TYR A 13 -5.78 1.79 -1.69
N VAL A 14 -6.31 2.81 -1.02
CA VAL A 14 -7.19 2.65 0.14
C VAL A 14 -8.48 3.43 -0.08
N ARG A 15 -9.62 2.76 0.04
CA ARG A 15 -10.95 3.40 0.01
C ARG A 15 -11.22 4.10 1.34
N ALA A 16 -10.55 5.23 1.54
CA ALA A 16 -10.68 6.11 2.69
C ALA A 16 -10.61 7.57 2.25
N ASP A 17 -11.55 8.40 2.68
CA ASP A 17 -11.57 9.84 2.32
C ASP A 17 -10.61 10.70 3.15
N SER A 18 -10.04 10.14 4.22
CA SER A 18 -9.16 10.83 5.17
C SER A 18 -7.80 10.17 5.24
N VAL A 19 -6.75 10.91 4.83
CA VAL A 19 -5.35 10.53 5.01
C VAL A 19 -5.02 10.33 6.49
N ASP A 20 -5.47 11.25 7.35
CA ASP A 20 -5.15 11.22 8.78
C ASP A 20 -5.77 10.00 9.47
N ALA A 21 -6.94 9.53 8.99
CA ALA A 21 -7.55 8.31 9.49
C ALA A 21 -6.72 7.07 9.13
N VAL A 22 -6.18 7.01 7.91
CA VAL A 22 -5.27 5.94 7.47
C VAL A 22 -3.97 5.98 8.27
N VAL A 23 -3.37 7.16 8.47
CA VAL A 23 -2.18 7.35 9.32
C VAL A 23 -2.43 6.81 10.73
N GLY A 24 -3.55 7.19 11.37
CA GLY A 24 -3.88 6.75 12.73
C GLY A 24 -4.01 5.22 12.84
N VAL A 25 -4.64 4.57 11.86
CA VAL A 25 -4.77 3.11 11.82
C VAL A 25 -3.43 2.42 11.61
N LEU A 26 -2.61 2.90 10.67
CA LEU A 26 -1.30 2.31 10.42
C LEU A 26 -0.35 2.53 11.59
N SER A 27 -0.36 3.72 12.19
CA SER A 27 0.43 4.02 13.39
C SER A 27 0.09 3.07 14.54
N ALA A 28 -1.20 2.91 14.86
CA ALA A 28 -1.65 2.01 15.90
C ALA A 28 -1.36 0.52 15.59
N GLY A 29 -1.56 0.11 14.34
CA GLY A 29 -1.38 -1.28 13.91
C GLY A 29 0.08 -1.73 13.80
N LEU A 30 0.98 -0.82 13.46
CA LEU A 30 2.43 -1.07 13.37
C LEU A 30 3.14 -0.78 14.71
N GLY A 31 2.52 -0.01 15.61
CA GLY A 31 3.17 0.45 16.83
C GLY A 31 4.29 1.47 16.55
N VAL A 32 4.14 2.29 15.52
CA VAL A 32 5.11 3.31 15.10
C VAL A 32 4.45 4.68 15.03
N ASP A 33 5.20 5.72 15.33
CA ASP A 33 4.74 7.10 15.15
C ASP A 33 5.04 7.56 13.73
N PHE A 34 4.04 8.15 13.08
CA PHE A 34 4.22 8.85 11.81
C PHE A 34 4.60 10.30 12.11
N ASP A 35 5.64 10.81 11.45
CA ASP A 35 5.92 12.23 11.39
C ASP A 35 5.05 12.84 10.28
N ALA A 36 3.95 13.49 10.69
CA ALA A 36 2.85 13.90 9.84
C ALA A 36 2.22 12.74 9.04
N ARG A 37 2.81 12.37 7.91
CA ARG A 37 2.30 11.35 6.97
C ARG A 37 3.34 10.31 6.59
N THR A 38 4.54 10.40 7.13
CA THR A 38 5.64 9.48 6.82
C THR A 38 6.06 8.69 8.05
N ALA A 39 6.53 7.47 7.82
CA ALA A 39 7.19 6.65 8.84
C ALA A 39 8.23 5.77 8.17
N THR A 40 9.30 5.43 8.90
CA THR A 40 10.27 4.44 8.43
C THR A 40 10.13 3.18 9.24
N VAL A 41 9.82 2.06 8.58
CA VAL A 41 9.68 0.73 9.19
C VAL A 41 10.62 -0.21 8.48
N GLU A 42 11.54 -0.85 9.20
CA GLU A 42 12.48 -1.84 8.62
C GLU A 42 13.21 -1.36 7.35
N ARG A 43 13.61 -0.07 7.32
CA ARG A 43 14.26 0.61 6.18
C ARG A 43 13.39 0.83 4.94
N THR A 44 12.09 0.63 5.06
CA THR A 44 11.08 1.04 4.09
C THR A 44 10.48 2.37 4.53
N LEU A 45 10.55 3.37 3.66
CA LEU A 45 9.82 4.62 3.83
C LEU A 45 8.36 4.38 3.48
N LEU A 46 7.47 4.68 4.41
CA LEU A 46 6.03 4.72 4.20
C LEU A 46 5.59 6.17 4.08
N GLU A 47 4.74 6.47 3.10
CA GLU A 47 4.10 7.77 2.95
C GLU A 47 2.61 7.59 2.67
N VAL A 48 1.75 8.26 3.45
CA VAL A 48 0.29 8.23 3.24
C VAL A 48 -0.14 9.50 2.52
N LEU A 49 -0.74 9.34 1.35
CA LEU A 49 -1.02 10.43 0.42
C LEU A 49 -2.50 10.47 0.04
N ARG A 50 -2.98 11.66 -0.32
CA ARG A 50 -4.19 11.76 -1.12
C ARG A 50 -3.84 11.30 -2.52
N ASN A 51 -4.67 10.45 -3.10
CA ASN A 51 -4.56 10.11 -4.50
C ASN A 51 -5.08 11.30 -5.31
N ASP A 52 -4.20 12.18 -5.77
CA ASP A 52 -4.57 13.34 -6.60
C ASP A 52 -4.56 12.99 -8.11
N ASP A 53 -3.91 11.89 -8.48
CA ASP A 53 -3.79 11.38 -9.86
C ASP A 53 -4.97 10.46 -10.26
N ARG A 54 -6.15 10.65 -9.67
CA ARG A 54 -7.32 9.80 -9.95
C ARG A 54 -7.69 9.91 -11.42
N LEU A 55 -7.55 8.81 -12.14
CA LEU A 55 -7.98 8.75 -13.53
C LEU A 55 -9.50 8.93 -13.64
N PRO A 56 -9.98 9.60 -14.70
CA PRO A 56 -11.39 9.61 -15.06
C PRO A 56 -11.97 8.19 -15.18
N LEU A 57 -13.27 8.06 -14.87
CA LEU A 57 -13.96 6.76 -14.79
C LEU A 57 -13.89 5.93 -16.09
N ASP A 58 -13.83 6.60 -17.23
CA ASP A 58 -13.76 6.05 -18.59
C ASP A 58 -12.35 5.60 -19.00
N GLN A 59 -11.32 5.91 -18.19
CA GLN A 59 -9.92 5.64 -18.49
C GLN A 59 -9.25 4.62 -17.55
N SER A 60 -9.96 4.13 -16.53
CA SER A 60 -9.42 3.08 -15.66
C SER A 60 -10.15 1.75 -15.85
N GLY A 61 -9.38 0.69 -16.09
CA GLY A 61 -9.89 -0.69 -16.17
C GLY A 61 -10.38 -1.21 -14.81
N ASP A 62 -9.77 -0.73 -13.72
CA ASP A 62 -10.12 -1.09 -12.34
C ASP A 62 -10.56 0.14 -11.53
N ASP A 63 -11.47 -0.03 -10.57
CA ASP A 63 -11.99 1.08 -9.72
C ASP A 63 -10.97 1.57 -8.69
N PHE A 64 -10.12 0.68 -8.18
CA PHE A 64 -9.28 0.99 -7.02
C PHE A 64 -8.22 2.06 -7.27
N VAL A 65 -7.73 2.19 -8.51
CA VAL A 65 -6.74 3.22 -8.86
C VAL A 65 -7.27 4.65 -8.69
N ARG A 66 -8.59 4.81 -8.50
CA ARG A 66 -9.27 6.08 -8.25
C ARG A 66 -9.60 6.30 -6.78
N TRP A 67 -9.28 5.34 -5.90
CA TRP A 67 -9.62 5.46 -4.49
C TRP A 67 -8.90 6.63 -3.83
N PRO A 68 -9.49 7.26 -2.80
CA PRO A 68 -9.14 8.62 -2.46
C PRO A 68 -7.78 8.79 -1.79
N THR A 69 -7.27 7.72 -1.18
CA THR A 69 -6.03 7.69 -0.41
C THR A 69 -5.15 6.57 -0.94
N LEU A 70 -3.84 6.74 -0.85
CA LEU A 70 -2.86 5.71 -1.16
C LEU A 70 -1.74 5.71 -0.10
N VAL A 71 -1.10 4.56 0.05
CA VAL A 71 0.13 4.39 0.83
C VAL A 71 1.22 4.02 -0.15
N GLU A 72 2.30 4.79 -0.17
CA GLU A 72 3.53 4.45 -0.89
C GLU A 72 4.51 3.84 0.09
N ALA A 73 5.16 2.77 -0.36
CA ALA A 73 6.19 2.07 0.38
C ALA A 73 7.42 1.92 -0.51
N GLU A 74 8.51 2.54 -0.12
CA GLU A 74 9.78 2.52 -0.85
C GLU A 74 10.88 1.90 0.00
N SER A 75 11.42 0.75 -0.44
CA SER A 75 12.55 0.10 0.24
C SER A 75 13.86 0.72 -0.23
N SER A 76 14.67 1.15 0.73
CA SER A 76 16.05 1.57 0.48
C SER A 76 17.04 0.40 0.31
N ASP A 77 16.58 -0.84 0.56
CA ASP A 77 17.38 -2.05 0.50
C ASP A 77 16.86 -2.99 -0.59
N ARG A 78 17.57 -3.01 -1.73
CA ARG A 78 17.27 -3.87 -2.88
C ARG A 78 17.52 -5.35 -2.62
N ALA A 79 18.21 -5.70 -1.53
CA ALA A 79 18.66 -7.07 -1.28
C ALA A 79 17.68 -7.89 -0.44
N ASP A 80 16.64 -7.29 0.16
CA ASP A 80 15.73 -8.00 1.06
C ASP A 80 14.25 -7.89 0.67
N HIS A 81 13.91 -8.61 -0.40
CA HIS A 81 12.56 -8.72 -0.92
C HIS A 81 11.57 -9.30 0.11
N ALA A 82 12.03 -10.21 0.97
CA ALA A 82 11.17 -10.82 1.98
C ALA A 82 10.66 -9.80 3.00
N ARG A 83 11.49 -8.82 3.37
CA ARG A 83 11.08 -7.73 4.29
C ARG A 83 9.97 -6.87 3.72
N ILE A 84 10.11 -6.38 2.49
CA ILE A 84 9.06 -5.52 1.90
C ILE A 84 7.77 -6.32 1.67
N VAL A 85 7.85 -7.56 1.17
CA VAL A 85 6.65 -8.43 1.00
C VAL A 85 5.94 -8.61 2.33
N TRP A 86 6.70 -8.92 3.40
CA TRP A 86 6.14 -9.05 4.74
C TRP A 86 5.49 -7.75 5.22
N LEU A 87 6.16 -6.61 5.07
CA LEU A 87 5.66 -5.31 5.50
C LEU A 87 4.37 -4.93 4.75
N ILE A 88 4.36 -5.02 3.42
CA ILE A 88 3.15 -4.73 2.61
C ILE A 88 2.01 -5.67 2.99
N GLY A 89 2.28 -6.96 3.19
CA GLY A 89 1.29 -7.92 3.68
C GLY A 89 0.69 -7.49 5.01
N ARG A 90 1.52 -7.04 5.96
CA ARG A 90 1.07 -6.51 7.25
C ARG A 90 0.24 -5.24 7.12
N LEU A 91 0.62 -4.30 6.25
CA LEU A 91 -0.17 -3.09 5.99
C LEU A 91 -1.57 -3.44 5.48
N LEU A 92 -1.69 -4.36 4.52
CA LEU A 92 -2.97 -4.83 4.00
C LEU A 92 -3.84 -5.47 5.08
N GLU A 93 -3.26 -6.35 5.90
CA GLU A 93 -3.98 -7.00 7.00
C GLU A 93 -4.50 -5.99 8.04
N ILE A 94 -3.69 -4.98 8.39
CA ILE A 94 -4.10 -3.90 9.31
C ILE A 94 -5.27 -3.12 8.72
N LEU A 95 -5.17 -2.71 7.45
CA LEU A 95 -6.22 -1.94 6.78
C LEU A 95 -7.53 -2.74 6.69
N TRP A 96 -7.46 -3.99 6.23
CA TRP A 96 -8.62 -4.86 6.14
C TRP A 96 -9.22 -5.20 7.52
N GLY A 97 -8.39 -5.33 8.55
CA GLY A 97 -8.83 -5.55 9.93
C GLY A 97 -9.53 -4.33 10.56
N ASN A 98 -9.41 -3.16 9.94
CA ASN A 98 -10.09 -1.92 10.31
C ASN A 98 -11.15 -1.50 9.27
N ASP A 99 -11.71 -2.48 8.55
CA ASP A 99 -12.80 -2.32 7.56
C ASP A 99 -12.49 -1.41 6.36
N TYR A 100 -11.22 -1.06 6.12
CA TYR A 100 -10.83 -0.38 4.89
C TYR A 100 -10.73 -1.38 3.74
N ALA A 101 -11.27 -1.03 2.57
CA ALA A 101 -10.90 -1.69 1.33
C ALA A 101 -9.50 -1.18 0.93
N ALA A 102 -8.58 -2.11 0.70
CA ALA A 102 -7.20 -1.81 0.32
C ALA A 102 -6.72 -2.79 -0.77
N VAL A 103 -6.01 -2.27 -1.77
CA VAL A 103 -5.45 -3.03 -2.90
C VAL A 103 -4.02 -2.61 -3.15
N ALA A 104 -3.08 -3.54 -3.11
CA ALA A 104 -1.70 -3.32 -3.50
C ALA A 104 -1.53 -3.41 -5.02
N SER A 105 -0.61 -2.60 -5.54
CA SER A 105 -0.12 -2.63 -6.92
C SER A 105 1.40 -2.48 -6.92
N CYS A 106 2.09 -3.56 -7.27
CA CYS A 106 3.55 -3.72 -7.27
C CYS A 106 3.96 -5.01 -7.98
N ASP A 107 5.22 -5.18 -8.38
CA ASP A 107 5.66 -6.37 -9.14
C ASP A 107 5.49 -7.74 -8.43
N PHE A 108 5.05 -7.77 -7.17
CA PHE A 108 4.96 -8.93 -6.31
C PHE A 108 3.58 -9.13 -5.67
N GLU A 109 2.50 -8.65 -6.30
CA GLU A 109 1.14 -8.79 -5.74
C GLU A 109 0.74 -10.26 -5.50
N ASP A 110 1.25 -11.17 -6.32
CA ASP A 110 1.08 -12.62 -6.24
C ASP A 110 1.70 -13.26 -4.98
N GLU A 111 2.60 -12.56 -4.31
CA GLU A 111 3.22 -12.99 -3.05
C GLU A 111 2.53 -12.40 -1.81
N LEU A 112 1.63 -11.44 -2.02
CA LEU A 112 0.90 -10.79 -0.96
C LEU A 112 -0.32 -11.61 -0.53
N PRO A 113 -0.80 -11.44 0.72
CA PRO A 113 -2.05 -12.04 1.15
C PRO A 113 -3.18 -11.72 0.15
N ARG A 114 -3.92 -12.74 -0.27
CA ARG A 114 -5.09 -12.60 -1.16
C ARG A 114 -4.78 -11.84 -2.46
N ASP A 115 -3.62 -12.09 -3.06
CA ASP A 115 -3.19 -11.50 -4.34
C ASP A 115 -3.24 -9.96 -4.31
N GLY A 116 -2.75 -9.37 -3.21
CA GLY A 116 -2.76 -7.92 -3.00
C GLY A 116 -4.15 -7.31 -2.78
N GLY A 117 -5.22 -8.10 -2.71
CA GLY A 117 -6.59 -7.62 -2.48
C GLY A 117 -7.41 -7.35 -3.75
N ILE A 118 -6.86 -7.59 -4.94
CA ILE A 118 -7.52 -7.28 -6.22
C ILE A 118 -8.90 -7.95 -6.37
N GLY A 119 -9.05 -9.18 -5.86
CA GLY A 119 -10.33 -9.90 -5.88
C GLY A 119 -11.44 -9.28 -5.02
N ARG A 120 -11.11 -8.36 -4.09
CA ARG A 120 -12.06 -7.64 -3.22
C ARG A 120 -12.36 -6.23 -3.72
N ALA A 121 -11.74 -5.79 -4.81
CA ALA A 121 -11.86 -4.44 -5.35
C ALA A 121 -13.17 -4.20 -6.15
N ARG A 122 -14.06 -5.20 -6.21
CA ARG A 122 -15.31 -5.17 -6.99
C ARG A 122 -16.48 -4.57 -6.20
#